data_AF-C3K2R4-F1
#
_entry.id   AF-C3K2R4-F1
#
_cell.length_a   1.000
_cell.length_b   1.000
_cell.length_c   1.000
_cell.angle_alpha   90.00
_cell.angle_beta   90.00
_cell.angle_gamma   90.00
#
_symmetry.space_group_name_H-M   'P 1'
#
loop_
_entity.id
_entity.type
_entity.pdbx_description
1 polymer ?
#
loop_
_entity_poly.entity_id
_entity_poly.type
_entity_poly.pdbx_seq_one_letter_code
_entity_poly.pdbx_strand_id
1 'polypeptide(L)'
;MTRGQVKRRLSFNWWQYLALALLPLFVINLVFGQAESLLPVLAMPFFIAGVASMFLSLRYFNGYKHALIATSKALDTPEEPAAWITLAARRRTALLIAAVPAWIGALSVFVGLEAVPLFLLALSTVVLFYLYRIPRQLG
;
A
#
# COMPACT_ATOMS: atom_id res chain seq x y z
N MET A 1 21.95 -5.34 -14.25
CA MET A 1 21.57 -4.25 -13.32
C MET A 1 22.42 -4.37 -12.07
N THR A 2 22.98 -3.27 -11.57
CA THR A 2 23.74 -3.29 -10.30
C THR A 2 22.78 -3.23 -9.10
N ARG A 3 23.22 -3.69 -7.91
CA ARG A 3 22.41 -3.65 -6.66
C ARG A 3 21.84 -2.26 -6.38
N GLY A 4 22.65 -1.22 -6.55
CA GLY A 4 22.23 0.17 -6.36
C GLY A 4 21.10 0.61 -7.29
N GLN A 5 21.10 0.16 -8.54
CA GLN A 5 20.01 0.44 -9.50
C GLN A 5 18.71 -0.25 -9.08
N VAL A 6 18.78 -1.51 -8.63
CA VAL A 6 17.61 -2.26 -8.14
C VAL A 6 17.02 -1.57 -6.91
N LYS A 7 17.86 -1.21 -5.93
CA LYS A 7 17.41 -0.51 -4.71
C LYS A 7 16.77 0.85 -5.02
N ARG A 8 17.37 1.64 -5.92
CA ARG A 8 16.81 2.93 -6.36
C ARG A 8 15.45 2.75 -7.02
N ARG A 9 15.33 1.78 -7.93
CA ARG A 9 14.05 1.46 -8.59
C ARG A 9 12.99 1.02 -7.59
N LEU A 10 13.35 0.14 -6.66
CA LEU A 10 12.43 -0.30 -5.61
C LEU A 10 12.00 0.87 -4.69
N SER A 11 12.91 1.77 -4.35
CA SER A 11 12.58 2.97 -3.57
C SER A 11 11.62 3.89 -4.34
N PHE A 12 11.86 4.11 -5.63
CA PHE A 12 10.99 4.94 -6.46
C PHE A 12 9.60 4.31 -6.64
N ASN A 13 9.55 3.01 -6.93
CA ASN A 13 8.30 2.27 -7.07
C ASN A 13 7.43 2.39 -5.81
N TRP A 14 8.03 2.41 -4.61
CA TRP A 14 7.27 2.58 -3.37
C TRP A 14 6.48 3.90 -3.35
N TRP A 15 7.13 5.00 -3.74
CA TRP A 15 6.48 6.30 -3.85
C TRP A 15 5.41 6.31 -4.95
N GLN A 16 5.66 5.65 -6.09
CA GLN A 16 4.66 5.52 -7.16
C GLN A 16 3.41 4.78 -6.67
N TYR A 17 3.56 3.68 -5.95
CA TYR A 17 2.42 2.96 -5.38
C TYR A 17 1.72 3.75 -4.28
N LEU A 18 2.45 4.54 -3.49
CA LEU A 18 1.84 5.37 -2.45
C LEU A 18 1.00 6.49 -3.07
N ALA A 19 1.54 7.13 -4.12
CA ALA A 19 0.78 8.09 -4.91
C ALA A 19 -0.45 7.43 -5.54
N LEU A 20 -0.30 6.25 -6.15
CA LEU A 20 -1.42 5.50 -6.72
C LEU A 20 -2.49 5.13 -5.68
N ALA A 21 -2.10 4.89 -4.43
CA ALA A 21 -3.02 4.58 -3.35
C ALA A 21 -3.79 5.81 -2.85
N LEU A 22 -3.12 6.95 -2.67
CA LEU A 22 -3.70 8.13 -2.02
C LEU A 22 -4.28 9.17 -2.98
N LEU A 23 -3.73 9.30 -4.19
CA LEU A 23 -4.15 10.30 -5.16
C LEU A 23 -5.64 10.22 -5.50
N PRO A 24 -6.25 9.03 -5.71
CA PRO A 24 -7.68 8.94 -5.96
C PRO A 24 -8.53 9.54 -4.83
N LEU A 25 -8.18 9.27 -3.56
CA LEU A 25 -8.88 9.84 -2.41
C LEU A 25 -8.80 11.37 -2.42
N PHE A 26 -7.61 11.94 -2.62
CA PHE A 26 -7.45 13.39 -2.65
C PHE A 26 -8.21 14.04 -3.81
N VAL A 27 -8.12 13.48 -5.02
CA VAL A 27 -8.81 14.02 -6.20
C VAL A 27 -10.32 13.92 -6.06
N ILE A 28 -10.84 12.76 -5.63
CA ILE A 28 -12.28 12.56 -5.45
C ILE A 28 -12.80 13.46 -4.34
N ASN A 29 -12.12 13.55 -3.20
CA ASN A 29 -12.53 14.43 -2.11
C ASN A 29 -12.50 15.92 -2.52
N LEU A 30 -11.53 16.33 -3.34
CA LEU A 30 -11.45 17.70 -3.84
C LEU A 30 -12.62 18.06 -4.76
N VAL A 31 -13.04 17.13 -5.63
CA VAL A 31 -14.07 17.37 -6.64
C VAL A 31 -15.49 17.12 -6.11
N PHE A 32 -15.66 16.13 -5.24
CA PHE A 32 -16.97 15.62 -4.81
C PHE A 32 -17.22 15.71 -3.29
N GLY A 33 -16.27 16.18 -2.48
CA GLY A 33 -16.40 16.19 -1.02
C GLY A 33 -17.51 17.09 -0.47
N GLN A 34 -18.05 18.02 -1.28
CA GLN A 34 -19.21 18.85 -0.94
C GLN A 34 -20.49 18.43 -1.68
N ALA A 35 -20.44 17.38 -2.49
CA ALA A 35 -21.62 16.88 -3.18
C ALA A 35 -22.59 16.22 -2.19
N GLU A 36 -23.88 16.21 -2.55
CA GLU A 36 -24.88 15.49 -1.79
C GLU A 36 -24.56 13.98 -1.80
N SER A 37 -24.57 13.37 -0.61
CA SER A 37 -24.25 11.95 -0.46
C SER A 37 -25.35 11.10 -1.08
N LEU A 38 -24.95 10.14 -1.92
CA LEU A 38 -25.89 9.25 -2.62
C LEU A 38 -26.61 8.30 -1.66
N LEU A 39 -25.89 7.73 -0.69
CA LEU A 39 -26.41 6.73 0.26
C LEU A 39 -25.74 6.87 1.64
N PRO A 40 -26.13 7.87 2.46
CA PRO A 40 -25.46 8.17 3.73
C PRO A 40 -25.38 6.99 4.71
N VAL A 41 -26.36 6.08 4.67
CA VAL A 41 -26.40 4.88 5.53
C VAL A 41 -25.19 3.94 5.32
N LEU A 42 -24.50 4.04 4.18
CA LEU A 42 -23.33 3.24 3.86
C LEU A 42 -22.01 3.81 4.39
N ALA A 43 -21.99 5.05 4.91
CA ALA A 43 -20.76 5.67 5.43
C ALA A 43 -20.06 4.79 6.49
N MET A 44 -20.80 4.38 7.52
CA MET A 44 -20.26 3.54 8.59
C MET A 44 -19.83 2.14 8.10
N PRO A 45 -20.64 1.40 7.32
CA PRO A 45 -20.21 0.16 6.69
C PRO A 45 -18.91 0.27 5.86
N PHE A 46 -18.77 1.34 5.08
CA PHE A 46 -17.55 1.59 4.30
C PHE A 46 -16.34 1.85 5.19
N PHE A 47 -16.49 2.63 6.26
CA PHE A 47 -15.42 2.83 7.22
C PHE A 47 -14.98 1.52 7.88
N ILE A 48 -15.94 0.70 8.34
CA ILE A 48 -15.66 -0.61 8.93
C ILE A 48 -14.95 -1.52 7.93
N ALA A 49 -15.41 -1.57 6.68
CA ALA A 49 -14.76 -2.33 5.61
C ALA A 49 -13.33 -1.83 5.35
N GLY A 50 -13.12 -0.51 5.35
CA GLY A 50 -11.81 0.13 5.21
C GLY A 50 -10.84 -0.30 6.30
N VAL A 51 -11.25 -0.21 7.56
CA VAL A 51 -10.44 -0.65 8.71
C VAL A 51 -10.20 -2.17 8.68
N ALA A 52 -11.23 -2.98 8.41
CA ALA A 52 -11.11 -4.43 8.33
C ALA A 52 -10.15 -4.86 7.20
N SER A 53 -10.11 -4.12 6.09
CA SER A 53 -9.22 -4.43 4.96
C SER A 53 -7.73 -4.32 5.33
N MET A 54 -7.37 -3.59 6.39
CA MET A 54 -5.98 -3.50 6.87
C MET A 54 -5.44 -4.88 7.28
N PHE A 55 -6.28 -5.76 7.81
CA PHE A 55 -5.88 -7.10 8.23
C PHE A 55 -5.48 -8.01 7.06
N LEU A 56 -5.93 -7.70 5.83
CA LEU A 56 -5.47 -8.41 4.63
C LEU A 56 -3.95 -8.29 4.48
N SER A 57 -3.38 -7.14 4.87
CA SER A 57 -1.94 -6.86 4.81
C SER A 57 -1.10 -7.86 5.62
N LEU A 58 -1.64 -8.42 6.72
CA LEU A 58 -0.92 -9.37 7.59
C LEU A 58 -0.47 -10.62 6.82
N ARG A 59 -1.35 -11.17 6.00
CA ARG A 59 -1.04 -12.35 5.17
C ARG A 59 0.10 -12.06 4.19
N TYR A 60 0.07 -10.90 3.53
CA TYR A 60 1.07 -10.53 2.54
C TYR A 60 2.40 -10.09 3.17
N PHE A 61 2.36 -9.57 4.39
CA PHE A 61 3.56 -9.22 5.15
C PHE A 61 4.45 -10.43 5.41
N ASN A 62 3.87 -11.58 5.77
CA ASN A 62 4.65 -12.82 5.93
C ASN A 62 5.35 -13.23 4.64
N GLY A 63 4.66 -13.22 3.49
CA GLY A 63 5.27 -13.54 2.19
C GLY A 63 6.40 -12.58 1.80
N TYR A 64 6.21 -11.28 2.05
CA TYR A 64 7.24 -10.26 1.86
C TYR A 64 8.47 -10.50 2.77
N LYS A 65 8.24 -10.79 4.05
CA LYS A 65 9.30 -11.09 5.02
C LYS A 65 10.15 -12.28 4.60
N HIS A 66 9.52 -13.37 4.15
CA HIS A 66 10.25 -14.53 3.64
C HIS A 66 11.06 -14.21 2.39
N ALA A 67 10.50 -13.41 1.47
CA ALA A 67 11.23 -12.97 0.27
C ALA A 67 12.43 -12.07 0.62
N LEU A 68 12.32 -11.20 1.63
CA LEU A 68 13.44 -10.40 2.14
C LEU A 68 14.56 -11.29 2.67
N ILE A 69 14.23 -12.26 3.52
CA ILE A 69 15.21 -13.20 4.10
C ILE A 69 15.87 -14.02 2.99
N ALA A 70 15.10 -14.53 2.03
CA ALA A 70 15.62 -15.27 0.89
C ALA A 70 16.57 -14.43 0.03
N THR A 71 16.22 -13.16 -0.20
CA THR A 71 17.08 -12.22 -0.94
C THR A 71 18.37 -11.94 -0.20
N SER A 72 18.31 -11.75 1.13
CA SER A 72 19.49 -11.58 1.97
C SER A 72 20.44 -12.78 1.91
N LYS A 73 19.90 -14.00 1.91
CA LYS A 73 20.69 -15.25 1.81
C LYS A 73 21.31 -15.48 0.44
N ALA A 74 20.73 -14.92 -0.63
CA ALA A 74 21.17 -15.08 -2.00
C ALA A 74 22.11 -13.96 -2.47
N LEU A 75 22.52 -13.05 -1.57
CA LEU A 75 23.48 -12.00 -1.94
C LEU A 75 24.84 -12.62 -2.28
N ASP A 76 25.48 -12.08 -3.30
CA ASP A 76 26.80 -12.52 -3.79
C ASP A 76 26.81 -13.94 -4.38
N THR A 77 25.63 -14.51 -4.66
CA THR A 77 25.48 -15.80 -5.33
C THR A 77 24.88 -15.64 -6.75
N PRO A 78 25.01 -16.65 -7.63
CA PRO A 78 24.38 -16.63 -8.95
C PRO A 78 22.85 -16.47 -8.92
N GLU A 79 22.20 -16.84 -7.80
CA GLU A 79 20.74 -16.77 -7.61
C GLU A 79 20.24 -15.36 -7.25
N GLU A 80 21.13 -14.43 -6.91
CA GLU A 80 20.78 -13.08 -6.47
C GLU A 80 19.77 -12.36 -7.38
N PRO A 81 19.93 -12.34 -8.72
CA PRO A 81 19.00 -11.62 -9.59
C PRO A 81 17.58 -12.18 -9.49
N ALA A 82 17.43 -13.50 -9.39
CA ALA A 82 16.14 -14.16 -9.27
C ALA A 82 15.48 -13.85 -7.91
N ALA A 83 16.28 -13.75 -6.85
CA ALA A 83 15.79 -13.39 -5.52
C ALA A 83 15.24 -11.95 -5.50
N TRP A 84 15.95 -10.98 -6.11
CA TRP A 84 15.46 -9.60 -6.25
C TRP A 84 14.15 -9.50 -7.06
N ILE A 85 14.03 -10.27 -8.15
CA ILE A 85 12.79 -10.30 -8.96
C ILE A 85 11.63 -10.82 -8.10
N THR A 86 11.85 -11.90 -7.36
CA THR A 86 10.85 -12.49 -6.46
C THR A 86 10.43 -11.51 -5.37
N LEU A 87 11.39 -10.84 -4.74
CA LEU A 87 11.13 -9.80 -3.74
C LEU A 87 10.31 -8.64 -4.32
N ALA A 88 10.68 -8.15 -5.50
CA ALA A 88 9.96 -7.08 -6.17
C ALA A 88 8.50 -7.47 -6.47
N ALA A 89 8.27 -8.69 -6.96
CA ALA A 89 6.94 -9.20 -7.25
C ALA A 89 6.08 -9.34 -5.97
N ARG A 90 6.62 -9.98 -4.92
CA ARG A 90 5.91 -10.13 -3.64
C ARG A 90 5.58 -8.79 -3.01
N ARG A 91 6.53 -7.84 -3.06
CA ARG A 91 6.34 -6.48 -2.55
C ARG A 91 5.27 -5.72 -3.33
N ARG A 92 5.26 -5.81 -4.67
CA ARG A 92 4.24 -5.16 -5.51
C ARG A 92 2.84 -5.61 -5.11
N THR A 93 2.61 -6.91 -5.00
CA THR A 93 1.30 -7.44 -4.57
C THR A 93 0.93 -6.93 -3.18
N ALA A 94 1.88 -6.93 -2.25
CA ALA A 94 1.62 -6.47 -0.89
C ALA A 94 1.26 -4.97 -0.82
N LEU A 95 1.93 -4.12 -1.62
CA LEU A 95 1.62 -2.69 -1.73
C LEU A 95 0.22 -2.44 -2.31
N LEU A 96 -0.19 -3.22 -3.31
CA LEU A 96 -1.54 -3.13 -3.88
C LEU A 96 -2.62 -3.46 -2.84
N ILE A 97 -2.39 -4.48 -2.02
CA ILE A 97 -3.31 -4.84 -0.93
C ILE A 97 -3.29 -3.79 0.18
N ALA A 98 -2.13 -3.24 0.50
CA ALA A 98 -2.01 -2.15 1.48
C ALA A 98 -2.70 -0.84 1.05
N ALA A 99 -2.98 -0.68 -0.26
CA ALA A 99 -3.69 0.47 -0.80
C ALA A 99 -5.21 0.39 -0.62
N VAL A 100 -5.76 -0.80 -0.31
CA VAL A 100 -7.21 -1.03 -0.24
C VAL A 100 -7.94 -0.09 0.73
N PRO A 101 -7.44 0.21 1.95
CA PRO A 101 -8.11 1.15 2.85
C PRO A 101 -8.30 2.54 2.23
N ALA A 102 -7.28 3.08 1.54
CA ALA A 102 -7.36 4.37 0.86
C ALA A 102 -8.34 4.37 -0.33
N TRP A 103 -8.40 3.28 -1.10
CA TRP A 103 -9.38 3.14 -2.18
C TRP A 103 -10.81 3.02 -1.67
N ILE A 104 -11.03 2.30 -0.57
CA ILE A 104 -12.32 2.27 0.12
C ILE A 104 -12.67 3.70 0.59
N GLY A 105 -11.72 4.41 1.20
CA GLY A 105 -11.90 5.81 1.58
C GLY A 105 -12.28 6.70 0.39
N ALA A 106 -11.61 6.56 -0.75
CA ALA A 106 -11.90 7.33 -1.96
C ALA A 106 -13.35 7.12 -2.44
N LEU A 107 -13.83 5.88 -2.43
CA LEU A 107 -15.23 5.56 -2.77
C LEU A 107 -16.21 6.03 -1.67
N SER A 108 -15.75 6.11 -0.43
CA SER A 108 -16.58 6.50 0.71
C SER A 108 -17.02 7.97 0.65
N VAL A 109 -16.32 8.81 -0.12
CA VAL A 109 -16.71 10.21 -0.37
C VAL A 109 -18.13 10.30 -0.94
N PHE A 110 -18.51 9.39 -1.83
CA PHE A 110 -19.84 9.39 -2.46
C PHE A 110 -20.99 9.00 -1.51
N VAL A 111 -20.66 8.36 -0.39
CA VAL A 111 -21.63 7.98 0.65
C VAL A 111 -21.53 8.89 1.88
N GLY A 112 -20.83 10.02 1.75
CA GLY A 112 -20.77 11.06 2.78
C GLY A 112 -19.91 10.69 3.98
N LEU A 113 -18.86 9.89 3.80
CA LEU A 113 -17.96 9.58 4.91
C LEU A 113 -17.17 10.83 5.35
N GLU A 114 -17.23 11.12 6.64
CA GLU A 114 -16.63 12.30 7.25
C GLU A 114 -15.10 12.39 7.05
N ALA A 115 -14.57 13.62 7.14
CA ALA A 115 -13.15 13.91 6.91
C ALA A 115 -12.22 13.15 7.88
N VAL A 116 -12.62 12.98 9.15
CA VAL A 116 -11.81 12.27 10.15
C VAL A 116 -11.63 10.79 9.80
N PRO A 117 -12.70 10.00 9.57
CA PRO A 117 -12.58 8.63 9.04
C PRO A 117 -11.75 8.52 7.76
N LEU A 118 -11.93 9.42 6.78
CA LEU A 118 -11.14 9.44 5.54
C LEU A 118 -9.65 9.62 5.84
N PHE A 119 -9.31 10.55 6.74
CA PHE A 119 -7.94 10.77 7.18
C PHE A 119 -7.35 9.54 7.87
N LEU A 120 -8.12 8.87 8.73
CA LEU A 120 -7.66 7.65 9.41
C LEU A 120 -7.37 6.52 8.42
N LEU A 121 -8.21 6.34 7.38
CA LEU A 121 -7.96 5.35 6.33
C LEU A 121 -6.71 5.69 5.51
N ALA A 122 -6.52 6.97 5.16
CA ALA A 122 -5.32 7.43 4.46
C ALA A 122 -4.05 7.20 5.28
N LEU A 123 -4.06 7.61 6.55
CA LEU A 123 -2.95 7.42 7.49
C LEU A 123 -2.64 5.93 7.69
N SER A 124 -3.68 5.11 7.83
CA SER A 124 -3.52 3.65 7.96
C SER A 124 -2.85 3.05 6.74
N THR A 125 -3.24 3.46 5.52
CA THR A 125 -2.55 3.05 4.29
C THR A 125 -1.08 3.47 4.29
N VAL A 126 -0.74 4.70 4.71
CA VAL A 126 0.66 5.13 4.82
C VAL A 126 1.44 4.21 5.79
N VAL A 127 0.88 3.92 6.96
CA VAL A 127 1.50 3.02 7.96
C VAL A 127 1.73 1.62 7.38
N LEU A 128 0.74 1.05 6.69
CA LEU A 128 0.88 -0.26 6.03
C LEU A 128 1.98 -0.23 4.96
N PHE A 129 2.06 0.84 4.17
CA PHE A 129 3.11 1.00 3.16
C PHE A 129 4.51 0.99 3.78
N TYR A 130 4.69 1.57 4.96
CA TYR A 130 5.98 1.57 5.66
C TYR A 130 6.46 0.16 6.04
N LEU A 131 5.56 -0.78 6.30
CA LEU A 131 5.91 -2.19 6.55
C LEU A 131 6.63 -2.83 5.35
N TYR A 132 6.37 -2.32 4.14
CA TYR A 132 6.95 -2.81 2.89
C TYR A 132 8.12 -1.95 2.42
N ARG A 133 8.73 -1.14 3.28
CA ARG A 133 9.98 -0.42 2.93
C ARG A 133 11.14 -1.42 2.92
N ILE A 134 12.02 -1.31 1.92
CA ILE A 134 13.23 -2.14 1.86
C ILE A 134 14.16 -1.71 3.00
N PRO A 135 14.56 -2.62 3.91
CA PRO A 135 15.45 -2.28 5.02
C PRO A 135 16.84 -1.94 4.50
N ARG A 136 17.52 -1.02 5.20
CA ARG A 136 18.91 -0.62 4.85
C ARG A 136 19.91 -1.77 4.98
N GLN A 137 19.59 -2.75 5.82
CA GLN A 137 20.39 -3.96 6.09
C GLN A 137 20.44 -4.94 4.91
N LEU A 138 19.54 -4.81 3.92
CA LEU A 138 19.63 -5.55 2.67
C LEU A 138 20.69 -4.86 1.78
N GLY A 139 21.96 -5.24 1.97
CA GLY A 139 23.15 -4.87 1.18
C GLY A 139 23.18 -3.43 0.66
#